data_AF-A0A223KUS0-F1
#
_entry.id   AF-A0A223KUS0-F1
#
_cell.length_a   1.000
_cell.length_b   1.000
_cell.length_c   1.000
_cell.angle_alpha   90.00
_cell.angle_beta   90.00
_cell.angle_gamma   90.00
#
_symmetry.space_group_name_H-M   'P 1'
#
loop_
_entity.id
_entity.type
_entity.pdbx_description
1 polymer ?
#
loop_
_entity_poly.entity_id
_entity_poly.type
_entity_poly.pdbx_seq_one_letter_code
_entity_poly.pdbx_strand_id
1 'polypeptide(L)'
;MSEMVLEAIKFFRSYGVKCDDDDKWVQEWLNSDPSRKVSKEAFCEEDLYDFNEWCRWKGSVYEKGIDDQTKIERLLEEINELKSEIIVLRKQNNELEARLRMNTF
;
A
#
# COMPACT_ATOMS: atom_id res chain seq x y z
N MET A 1 -14.82 13.87 12.78
CA MET A 1 -14.17 12.58 13.05
C MET A 1 -15.04 11.79 14.01
N SER A 2 -15.24 10.48 13.81
CA SER A 2 -16.07 9.68 14.74
C SER A 2 -15.28 9.31 16.00
N GLU A 3 -16.00 9.05 17.09
CA GLU A 3 -15.42 8.61 18.37
C GLU A 3 -14.59 7.33 18.22
N MET A 4 -15.06 6.40 17.40
CA MET A 4 -14.37 5.15 17.07
C MET A 4 -13.02 5.37 16.36
N VAL A 5 -12.93 6.36 15.45
CA VAL A 5 -11.66 6.69 14.77
C VAL A 5 -10.63 7.18 15.78
N LEU A 6 -11.04 8.04 16.73
CA LEU A 6 -10.16 8.54 17.78
C LEU A 6 -9.70 7.42 18.73
N GLU A 7 -10.58 6.47 19.03
CA GLU A 7 -10.26 5.30 19.85
C GLU A 7 -9.21 4.40 19.15
N ALA A 8 -9.41 4.11 17.86
CA ALA A 8 -8.45 3.37 17.04
C ALA A 8 -7.08 4.07 17.00
N ILE A 9 -7.06 5.39 16.73
CA ILE A 9 -5.81 6.17 16.67
C ILE A 9 -5.07 6.11 18.02
N LYS A 10 -5.78 6.27 19.15
CA LYS A 10 -5.18 6.14 20.49
C LYS A 10 -4.61 4.74 20.72
N PHE A 11 -5.35 3.71 20.33
CA PHE A 11 -4.89 2.33 20.45
C PHE A 11 -3.63 2.08 19.60
N PHE A 12 -3.65 2.42 18.31
CA PHE A 12 -2.50 2.24 17.42
C PHE A 12 -1.25 3.01 17.88
N ARG A 13 -1.42 4.23 18.38
CA ARG A 13 -0.32 5.01 18.98
C ARG A 13 0.27 4.34 20.22
N SER A 14 -0.54 3.64 21.02
CA SER A 14 -0.03 2.92 22.19
C SER A 14 0.94 1.78 21.80
N TYR A 15 0.84 1.28 20.56
CA TYR A 15 1.77 0.32 19.95
C TYR A 15 2.87 0.98 19.11
N GLY A 16 2.98 2.31 19.13
CA GLY A 16 4.01 3.07 18.41
C GLY A 16 3.74 3.28 16.92
N VAL A 17 2.55 2.96 16.43
CA VAL A 17 2.13 3.30 15.06
C VAL A 17 1.95 4.81 14.96
N LYS A 18 2.58 5.43 13.94
CA LYS A 18 2.44 6.86 13.68
C LYS A 18 1.13 7.10 12.91
N CYS A 19 0.07 7.38 13.65
CA CYS A 19 -1.19 7.88 13.11
C CYS A 19 -1.45 9.27 13.69
N ASP A 20 -1.63 10.30 12.85
CA ASP A 20 -1.99 11.65 13.31
C ASP A 20 -3.48 11.73 13.68
N ASP A 21 -3.87 12.78 14.43
CA ASP A 21 -5.29 12.88 14.86
C ASP A 21 -6.21 13.11 13.67
N ASP A 22 -5.69 13.65 12.55
CA ASP A 22 -6.42 13.83 11.30
C ASP A 22 -6.18 12.70 10.29
N ASP A 23 -5.72 11.53 10.76
CA ASP A 23 -5.32 10.44 9.88
C ASP A 23 -6.52 9.82 9.16
N LYS A 24 -6.66 10.21 7.89
CA LYS A 24 -7.68 9.71 6.97
C LYS A 24 -7.56 8.20 6.76
N TRP A 25 -6.38 7.61 6.99
CA TRP A 25 -6.14 6.20 6.73
C TRP A 25 -6.92 5.32 7.70
N VAL A 26 -6.93 5.65 9.00
CA VAL A 26 -7.71 4.90 10.00
C VAL A 26 -9.20 5.00 9.68
N GLN A 27 -9.67 6.18 9.26
CA GLN A 27 -11.06 6.37 8.85
C GLN A 27 -11.41 5.56 7.58
N GLU A 28 -10.55 5.55 6.57
CA GLU A 28 -10.75 4.78 5.35
C GLU A 28 -10.73 3.28 5.61
N TRP A 29 -9.80 2.80 6.41
CA TRP A 29 -9.73 1.41 6.85
C TRP A 29 -11.02 0.97 7.54
N LEU A 30 -11.50 1.73 8.53
CA LEU A 30 -12.77 1.46 9.21
C LEU A 30 -13.99 1.49 8.27
N ASN A 31 -13.93 2.23 7.17
CA ASN A 31 -14.99 2.24 6.17
C ASN A 31 -14.89 1.05 5.20
N SER A 32 -13.68 0.51 5.00
CA SER A 32 -13.44 -0.67 4.17
C SER A 32 -13.84 -1.99 4.86
N ASP A 33 -13.97 -1.98 6.19
CA ASP A 33 -14.48 -3.11 6.97
C ASP A 33 -15.78 -2.76 7.73
N PRO A 34 -16.95 -2.99 7.09
CA PRO A 34 -18.25 -2.74 7.72
C PRO A 34 -18.48 -3.57 8.98
N SER A 35 -17.85 -4.74 9.10
CA SER A 35 -18.04 -5.62 10.25
C SER A 35 -17.41 -5.03 11.50
N ARG A 36 -16.22 -4.42 11.36
CA ARG A 36 -15.55 -3.75 12.47
C ARG A 36 -16.34 -2.54 12.96
N LYS A 37 -16.91 -1.78 12.02
CA LYS A 37 -17.70 -0.56 12.31
C LYS A 37 -18.97 -0.83 13.12
N VAL A 38 -19.49 -2.05 13.07
CA VAL A 38 -20.70 -2.47 13.81
C VAL A 38 -20.33 -3.19 15.13
N SER A 39 -19.08 -3.63 15.27
CA SER A 39 -18.59 -4.24 16.51
C SER A 39 -18.56 -3.21 17.65
N LYS A 40 -18.99 -3.66 18.84
CA LYS A 40 -18.87 -2.90 20.09
C LYS A 40 -17.63 -3.30 20.88
N GLU A 41 -16.82 -4.21 20.35
CA GLU A 41 -15.60 -4.69 21.00
C GLU A 41 -14.52 -3.62 20.92
N ALA A 42 -13.76 -3.48 22.01
CA ALA A 42 -12.59 -2.60 22.06
C ALA A 42 -11.52 -3.04 21.05
N PHE A 43 -10.64 -2.12 20.65
CA PHE A 43 -9.54 -2.44 19.75
C PHE A 43 -8.55 -3.42 20.39
N CYS A 44 -8.12 -4.41 19.61
CA CYS A 44 -7.18 -5.44 20.01
C CYS A 44 -6.00 -5.54 19.02
N GLU A 45 -5.02 -6.41 19.32
CA GLU A 45 -3.86 -6.58 18.44
C GLU A 45 -4.23 -7.06 17.03
N GLU A 46 -5.31 -7.85 16.88
CA GLU A 46 -5.79 -8.28 15.56
C GLU A 46 -6.19 -7.11 14.68
N ASP A 47 -6.81 -6.06 15.25
CA ASP A 47 -7.14 -4.84 14.53
C ASP A 47 -5.89 -4.10 14.02
N LEU A 48 -4.79 -4.19 14.76
CA LEU A 48 -3.51 -3.59 14.37
C LEU A 48 -2.88 -4.36 13.21
N TYR A 49 -2.96 -5.70 13.22
CA TYR A 49 -2.52 -6.52 12.10
C TYR A 49 -3.38 -6.30 10.85
N ASP A 50 -4.70 -6.24 11.01
CA ASP A 50 -5.64 -5.97 9.92
C ASP A 50 -5.42 -4.58 9.31
N PHE A 51 -5.25 -3.54 10.14
CA PHE A 51 -4.89 -2.20 9.67
C PHE A 51 -3.57 -2.19 8.90
N ASN A 52 -2.53 -2.85 9.43
CA ASN A 52 -1.23 -2.93 8.76
C ASN A 52 -1.33 -3.67 7.41
N GLU A 53 -2.08 -4.77 7.36
CA GLU A 53 -2.33 -5.49 6.11
C GLU A 53 -3.11 -4.63 5.11
N TRP A 54 -4.13 -3.93 5.57
CA TRP A 54 -4.88 -2.98 4.74
C TRP A 54 -3.98 -1.88 4.17
N CYS A 55 -3.13 -1.28 5.00
CA CYS A 55 -2.17 -0.26 4.57
C CYS A 55 -1.20 -0.80 3.50
N ARG A 56 -0.77 -2.06 3.62
CA ARG A 56 0.11 -2.71 2.65
C ARG A 56 -0.53 -2.82 1.26
N TRP A 57 -1.83 -3.09 1.22
CA TRP A 57 -2.55 -3.29 -0.04
C TRP A 57 -3.19 -2.02 -0.61
N LYS A 58 -3.31 -0.96 0.18
CA LYS A 58 -3.91 0.32 -0.23
C LYS A 58 -3.20 0.88 -1.47
N GLY A 59 -3.96 1.22 -2.51
CA GLY A 59 -3.43 1.72 -3.79
C GLY A 59 -2.90 0.64 -4.73
N SER A 60 -2.80 -0.62 -4.28
CA SER A 60 -2.37 -1.75 -5.12
C SER A 60 -3.54 -2.42 -5.84
N VAL A 61 -3.24 -3.36 -6.74
CA VAL A 61 -4.23 -4.24 -7.40
C VAL A 61 -4.91 -5.22 -6.43
N TYR A 62 -4.42 -5.30 -5.19
CA TYR A 62 -4.95 -6.15 -4.13
C TYR A 62 -5.72 -5.36 -3.07
N GLU A 63 -5.95 -4.06 -3.27
CA GLU A 63 -6.75 -3.24 -2.37
C GLU A 63 -8.15 -3.86 -2.19
N LYS A 64 -8.55 -4.12 -0.93
CA LYS A 64 -9.84 -4.73 -0.60
C LYS A 64 -10.98 -3.82 -1.07
N GLY A 65 -11.91 -4.37 -1.85
CA GLY A 65 -13.12 -3.68 -2.28
C GLY A 65 -12.99 -2.84 -3.56
N ILE A 66 -11.85 -2.89 -4.27
CA ILE A 66 -11.78 -2.31 -5.62
C ILE A 66 -12.53 -3.19 -6.62
N ASP A 67 -13.14 -2.56 -7.62
CA ASP A 67 -13.80 -3.24 -8.72
C ASP A 67 -12.80 -3.75 -9.78
N ASP A 68 -13.26 -4.67 -10.62
CA ASP A 68 -12.42 -5.30 -11.64
C ASP A 68 -11.88 -4.29 -12.67
N GLN A 69 -12.63 -3.24 -12.99
CA GLN A 69 -12.18 -2.21 -13.93
C GLN A 69 -11.01 -1.42 -13.34
N THR A 70 -11.15 -0.93 -12.11
CA THR A 70 -10.06 -0.27 -11.37
C THR A 70 -8.82 -1.17 -11.26
N LYS A 71 -9.03 -2.46 -10.99
CA LYS A 71 -7.95 -3.44 -10.91
C LYS A 71 -7.22 -3.62 -12.25
N ILE A 72 -7.97 -3.73 -13.35
CA ILE A 72 -7.42 -3.84 -14.70
C ILE A 72 -6.61 -2.59 -15.07
N GLU A 73 -7.12 -1.40 -14.77
CA GLU A 73 -6.43 -0.13 -15.05
C GLU A 73 -5.08 -0.05 -14.33
N ARG A 74 -5.04 -0.36 -13.03
CA ARG A 74 -3.79 -0.40 -12.25
C ARG A 74 -2.80 -1.44 -12.79
N LEU A 75 -3.27 -2.63 -13.19
CA LEU A 75 -2.41 -3.65 -13.79
C LEU A 75 -1.82 -3.19 -15.13
N LEU A 76 -2.60 -2.48 -15.96
CA LEU A 76 -2.11 -1.95 -17.22
C LEU A 76 -1.06 -0.86 -17.02
N GLU A 77 -1.23 -0.01 -16.02
CA GLU A 77 -0.24 0.99 -15.61
C GLU A 77 1.07 0.31 -15.17
N GLU A 78 1.00 -0.66 -14.26
CA GLU A 78 2.15 -1.43 -13.78
C GLU A 78 2.90 -2.13 -14.94
N ILE A 79 2.17 -2.74 -15.87
CA ILE A 79 2.77 -3.36 -17.07
C ILE A 79 3.54 -2.33 -17.91
N ASN A 80 3.03 -1.10 -18.04
CA ASN A 80 3.69 -0.06 -18.83
C ASN A 80 4.95 0.48 -18.14
N GLU A 81 4.91 0.63 -16.82
CA GLU A 81 6.08 0.99 -16.01
C GLU A 81 7.18 -0.06 -16.13
N LEU A 82 6.84 -1.34 -15.93
CA LEU A 82 7.78 -2.46 -16.03
C LEU A 82 8.41 -2.56 -17.42
N LYS A 83 7.62 -2.35 -18.50
CA LYS A 83 8.17 -2.30 -19.85
C LYS A 83 9.18 -1.17 -20.03
N SER A 84 8.90 0.00 -19.46
CA SER A 84 9.79 1.16 -19.51
C SER A 84 11.08 0.90 -18.75
N GLU A 85 10.99 0.30 -17.56
CA GLU A 85 12.15 -0.10 -16.75
C GLU A 85 13.03 -1.12 -17.48
N ILE A 86 12.42 -2.13 -18.12
CA ILE A 86 13.16 -3.11 -18.95
C ILE A 86 13.94 -2.42 -20.07
N ILE A 87 13.36 -1.41 -20.73
CA ILE A 87 14.04 -0.66 -21.79
C ILE A 87 15.25 0.08 -21.22
N VAL A 88 15.10 0.75 -20.07
CA VAL A 88 16.18 1.48 -19.40
C VAL A 88 17.30 0.53 -18.99
N LEU A 89 16.96 -0.58 -18.31
CA LEU A 89 17.92 -1.57 -17.85
C LEU A 89 18.68 -2.22 -19.01
N ARG A 90 18.00 -2.53 -20.12
CA ARG A 90 18.65 -3.06 -21.33
C ARG A 90 19.65 -2.06 -21.90
N LYS A 91 19.30 -0.77 -21.95
CA LYS A 91 20.21 0.28 -22.41
C LYS A 91 21.44 0.37 -21.51
N GLN A 92 21.24 0.42 -20.20
CA GLN A 92 22.34 0.47 -19.23
C GLN A 92 23.26 -0.76 -19.34
N ASN A 93 22.68 -1.95 -19.48
CA ASN A 93 23.46 -3.17 -19.65
C ASN A 93 24.31 -3.13 -20.93
N ASN A 94 23.73 -2.70 -22.05
CA ASN A 94 24.47 -2.56 -23.32
C ASN A 94 25.63 -1.55 -23.21
N GLU A 95 25.42 -0.42 -22.53
CA GLU A 95 26.46 0.58 -22.29
C GLU A 95 27.60 0.03 -21.43
N LEU A 96 27.26 -0.73 -20.38
CA LEU A 96 28.26 -1.38 -19.52
C LEU A 96 29.04 -2.46 -20.28
N GLU A 97 28.37 -3.30 -21.07
CA GLU A 97 29.01 -4.31 -21.91
C GLU A 97 29.97 -3.67 -22.92
N ALA A 98 29.58 -2.56 -23.54
CA ALA A 98 30.44 -1.83 -24.47
C ALA A 98 31.70 -1.28 -23.77
N ARG A 99 31.55 -0.70 -22.56
CA ARG A 99 32.68 -0.19 -21.77
C ARG A 99 33.63 -1.30 -21.33
N LEU A 100 33.09 -2.46 -20.93
CA LEU A 100 33.91 -3.62 -20.57
C LEU A 100 34.73 -4.11 -21.76
N ARG A 101 34.12 -4.20 -22.95
CA ARG A 101 34.81 -4.59 -24.18
C ARG A 101 35.92 -3.60 -24.57
N MET A 102 35.72 -2.30 -24.35
CA MET A 102 36.74 -1.28 -24.59
C MET A 102 37.92 -1.34 -23.61
N ASN A 103 37.71 -1.80 -22.38
CA ASN A 103 38.76 -1.91 -21.37
C ASN A 103 39.58 -3.22 -21.45
N THR A 104 39.17 -4.17 -22.31
CA THR A 104 39.86 -5.46 -22.51
C THR A 104 40.85 -5.48 -23.70
N PHE A 105 41.14 -4.32 -24.32
CA PHE A 105 42.16 -4.17 -25.37
C PHE A 105 43.35 -3.34 -24.90
#